data_AF-A0A3B3Q5N7-F1
#
_entry.id   AF-A0A3B3Q5N7-F1
#
_cell.length_a   1.000
_cell.length_b   1.000
_cell.length_c   1.000
_cell.angle_alpha   90.00
_cell.angle_beta   90.00
_cell.angle_gamma   90.00
#
_symmetry.space_group_name_H-M   'P 1'
#
loop_
_entity.id
_entity.type
_entity.pdbx_description
1 polymer ?
#
loop_
_entity_poly.entity_id
_entity_poly.type
_entity_poly.pdbx_seq_one_letter_code
_entity_poly.pdbx_strand_id
1 'polypeptide(L)'
;MWWEILPGFAIMTACLIIPGVATAQIHKFTNWGKRDSAHFQMAVTVFFMQEKRIARVPYQYYLMERDKRVSGVGKHYVSKGLENIH
;
A
#
# COMPACT_ATOMS: atom_id res chain seq x y z
N MET A 1 -18.27 -20.67 31.15
CA MET A 1 -18.67 -21.68 30.15
C MET A 1 -18.76 -21.13 28.72
N TRP A 2 -19.62 -20.16 28.37
CA TRP A 2 -19.57 -19.55 27.01
C TRP A 2 -18.47 -18.49 26.84
N TRP A 3 -18.15 -17.71 27.88
CA TRP A 3 -17.11 -16.67 27.85
C TRP A 3 -15.67 -17.22 27.70
N GLU A 4 -15.45 -18.52 27.98
CA GLU A 4 -14.14 -19.18 27.86
C GLU A 4 -13.70 -19.39 26.39
N ILE A 5 -14.61 -19.32 25.41
CA ILE A 5 -14.28 -19.46 23.98
C ILE A 5 -13.76 -18.15 23.35
N LEU A 6 -14.14 -17.01 23.93
CA LEU A 6 -13.79 -15.68 23.43
C LEU A 6 -12.29 -15.39 23.43
N PRO A 7 -11.49 -15.76 24.45
CA PRO A 7 -10.04 -15.56 24.37
C PRO A 7 -9.39 -16.34 23.23
N GLY A 8 -9.86 -17.55 22.92
CA GLY A 8 -9.37 -18.32 21.76
C GLY A 8 -9.70 -17.63 20.43
N PHE A 9 -10.92 -17.11 20.29
CA PHE A 9 -11.34 -16.37 19.09
C PHE A 9 -10.62 -15.01 18.95
N ALA A 10 -10.35 -14.32 20.07
CA ALA A 10 -9.62 -13.05 20.08
C ALA A 10 -8.16 -13.22 19.62
N ILE A 11 -7.48 -14.29 20.07
CA ILE A 11 -6.10 -14.56 19.66
C ILE A 11 -6.06 -14.93 18.17
N MET A 12 -6.97 -15.78 17.70
CA MET A 12 -7.04 -16.17 16.30
C MET A 12 -7.30 -14.97 15.38
N THR A 13 -8.25 -14.11 15.73
CA THR A 13 -8.55 -12.90 14.94
C THR A 13 -7.37 -11.92 14.95
N ALA A 14 -6.73 -11.70 16.09
CA ALA A 14 -5.53 -10.87 16.16
C ALA A 14 -4.39 -11.43 15.28
N CYS A 15 -4.09 -12.73 15.36
CA CYS A 15 -3.07 -13.38 14.54
C CYS A 15 -3.35 -13.29 13.03
N LEU A 16 -4.61 -13.28 12.60
CA LEU A 16 -4.99 -13.12 11.20
C LEU A 16 -5.00 -11.66 10.73
N ILE A 17 -5.26 -10.70 11.62
CA ILE A 17 -5.25 -9.27 11.31
C ILE A 17 -3.82 -8.74 11.16
N ILE A 18 -2.88 -9.23 11.98
CA ILE A 18 -1.49 -8.75 12.00
C ILE A 18 -0.82 -8.81 10.60
N PRO A 19 -0.88 -9.91 9.83
CA PRO A 19 -0.31 -9.98 8.49
C PRO A 19 -0.94 -8.97 7.50
N GLY A 20 -2.25 -8.75 7.58
CA GLY A 20 -2.96 -7.79 6.72
C GLY A 20 -2.54 -6.35 6.99
N VAL A 21 -2.43 -5.97 8.27
CA VAL A 21 -1.95 -4.64 8.67
C VAL A 21 -0.47 -4.46 8.32
N ALA A 22 0.36 -5.46 8.60
CA ALA A 22 1.79 -5.41 8.31
C ALA A 22 2.07 -5.24 6.81
N THR A 23 1.42 -6.03 5.95
CA THR A 23 1.59 -5.92 4.49
C THR A 23 1.11 -4.56 3.97
N ALA A 24 0.01 -4.01 4.49
CA ALA A 24 -0.43 -2.66 4.13
C ALA A 24 0.60 -1.58 4.52
N GLN A 25 1.22 -1.67 5.70
CA GLN A 25 2.27 -0.73 6.10
C GLN A 25 3.54 -0.87 5.26
N ILE A 26 3.97 -2.10 4.94
CA ILE A 26 5.14 -2.37 4.08
C ILE A 26 4.90 -1.86 2.65
N HIS A 27 3.69 -2.07 2.12
CA HIS A 27 3.30 -1.59 0.79
C HIS A 27 3.27 -0.06 0.72
N LYS A 28 2.82 0.60 1.78
CA LYS A 28 2.96 2.05 1.93
C LYS A 28 4.44 2.43 1.97
N PHE A 29 5.23 1.89 2.89
CA PHE A 29 6.65 2.24 3.04
C PHE A 29 7.47 2.09 1.75
N THR A 30 7.23 1.03 0.97
CA THR A 30 8.02 0.71 -0.22
C THR A 30 7.65 1.58 -1.44
N ASN A 31 6.40 2.03 -1.55
CA ASN A 31 5.94 2.85 -2.68
C ASN A 31 5.86 4.35 -2.34
N TRP A 32 5.97 4.71 -1.07
CA TRP A 32 5.72 6.05 -0.57
C TRP A 32 7.03 6.74 -0.13
N GLY A 33 7.74 7.32 -1.10
CA GLY A 33 8.55 8.52 -0.83
C GLY A 33 7.69 9.79 -0.71
N LYS A 34 6.37 9.67 -0.50
CA LYS A 34 5.39 10.75 -0.64
C LYS A 34 4.91 11.25 0.73
N ARG A 35 5.82 11.86 1.49
CA ARG A 35 5.62 12.77 2.64
C ARG A 35 4.38 12.57 3.53
N ASP A 36 4.67 12.19 4.78
CA ASP A 36 4.07 12.72 6.01
C ASP A 36 2.55 12.90 6.05
N SER A 37 1.85 11.92 6.64
CA SER A 37 0.64 12.09 7.47
C SER A 37 0.23 10.73 8.03
N ALA A 38 1.06 10.19 8.94
CA ALA A 38 0.78 8.99 9.71
C ALA A 38 -0.12 9.24 10.93
N HIS A 39 -0.81 10.38 10.96
CA HIS A 39 -1.79 10.69 11.99
C HIS A 39 -3.19 10.44 11.42
N PHE A 40 -3.88 9.48 12.03
CA PHE A 40 -5.34 9.47 12.09
C PHE A 40 -6.12 9.04 10.84
N GLN A 41 -5.97 7.77 10.39
CA GLN A 41 -7.09 7.06 9.75
C GLN A 41 -6.79 5.54 9.72
N MET A 42 -6.82 4.87 10.88
CA MET A 42 -6.64 3.41 10.98
C MET A 42 -7.96 2.62 10.89
N ALA A 43 -9.12 3.27 10.86
CA ALA A 43 -10.42 2.59 11.02
C ALA A 43 -11.31 2.50 9.76
N VAL A 44 -10.93 3.07 8.61
CA VAL A 44 -11.79 3.06 7.38
C VAL A 44 -11.01 2.63 6.12
N THR A 45 -9.80 2.12 6.29
CA THR A 45 -8.81 1.97 5.19
C THR A 45 -8.47 0.53 4.84
N VAL A 46 -9.28 -0.45 5.28
CA VAL A 46 -9.20 -1.82 4.76
C VAL A 46 -9.67 -1.87 3.29
N PHE A 47 -10.45 -0.89 2.83
CA PHE A 47 -11.02 -0.86 1.47
C PHE A 47 -10.32 0.08 0.48
N PHE A 48 -9.42 0.96 0.96
CA PHE A 48 -8.60 1.84 0.10
C PHE A 48 -7.14 1.54 0.36
N MET A 49 -6.71 0.37 -0.13
CA MET A 49 -5.31 0.07 -0.33
C MET A 49 -4.74 1.17 -1.25
N GLN A 50 -3.83 1.98 -0.71
CA GLN A 50 -2.97 2.82 -1.53
C GLN A 50 -1.94 1.88 -2.17
N GLU A 51 -2.39 1.32 -3.29
CA GLU A 51 -1.91 0.05 -3.83
C GLU A 51 -0.59 0.22 -4.57
N LYS A 52 0.35 -0.67 -4.26
CA LYS A 52 1.38 -1.10 -5.21
C LYS A 52 0.69 -1.28 -6.58
N ARG A 53 1.12 -0.55 -7.61
CA ARG A 53 0.51 -0.60 -8.96
C ARG A 53 0.37 -2.06 -9.39
N ILE A 54 -0.86 -2.54 -9.51
CA ILE A 54 -1.15 -3.92 -9.94
C ILE A 54 -1.23 -3.90 -11.46
N ALA A 55 -0.22 -4.47 -12.13
CA ALA A 55 -0.25 -4.64 -13.58
C ALA A 55 -0.98 -5.94 -13.94
N ARG A 56 -2.31 -5.87 -14.02
CA ARG A 56 -3.16 -7.01 -14.44
C ARG A 56 -3.21 -7.17 -15.96
N VAL A 57 -2.99 -6.07 -16.68
CA VAL A 57 -3.07 -5.99 -18.14
C VAL A 57 -1.71 -5.53 -18.69
N PRO A 58 -1.24 -6.02 -19.86
CA PRO A 58 0.05 -5.62 -20.44
C PRO A 58 0.17 -4.10 -20.64
N TYR A 59 -0.92 -3.42 -20.96
CA TYR A 59 -0.96 -1.95 -21.07
C TYR A 59 -0.56 -1.26 -19.74
N GLN A 60 -1.00 -1.80 -18.60
CA GLN A 60 -0.65 -1.24 -17.28
C GLN A 60 0.85 -1.43 -16.97
N TYR A 61 1.44 -2.54 -17.42
CA TYR A 61 2.89 -2.77 -17.30
C TYR A 61 3.68 -1.79 -18.17
N TYR A 62 3.24 -1.58 -19.42
CA TYR A 62 3.86 -0.61 -20.33
C TYR A 62 3.86 0.81 -19.74
N LEU A 63 2.74 1.24 -19.15
CA LEU A 63 2.68 2.53 -18.45
C LEU A 63 3.60 2.60 -17.22
N MET A 64 3.72 1.52 -16.46
CA MET A 64 4.61 1.46 -15.30
C MET A 64 6.09 1.54 -15.71
N GLU A 65 6.48 0.90 -16.81
CA GLU A 65 7.83 1.03 -17.38
C GLU A 65 8.09 2.44 -17.90
N ARG A 66 7.10 3.07 -18.55
CA ARG A 66 7.19 4.47 -18.98
C ARG A 66 7.45 5.38 -17.78
N ASP A 67 6.67 5.24 -16.71
CA ASP A 67 6.84 6.05 -15.48
C ASP A 67 8.24 5.81 -14.87
N LYS A 68 8.73 4.57 -14.87
CA LYS A 68 10.09 4.23 -14.43
C LYS A 68 11.16 4.95 -15.27
N ARG A 69 11.03 5.00 -16.59
CA ARG A 69 11.97 5.67 -17.51
C ARG A 69 11.93 7.19 -17.33
N VAL A 70 10.74 7.79 -17.25
CA VAL A 70 10.53 9.24 -17.08
C VAL A 70 11.01 9.73 -15.72
N SER A 71 10.98 8.88 -14.69
CA SER A 71 11.43 9.25 -13.34
C SER A 71 12.92 9.65 -13.26
N GLY A 72 13.77 9.18 -14.17
CA GLY A 72 15.23 9.39 -14.15
C GLY A 72 16.00 8.65 -13.04
N VAL A 73 15.29 8.17 -12.00
CA VAL A 73 15.86 7.46 -10.83
C VAL A 73 15.59 5.94 -10.92
N GLY A 74 15.01 5.48 -12.03
CA GLY A 74 14.67 4.07 -12.22
C GLY A 74 13.58 3.55 -11.26
N LYS A 75 12.79 4.45 -10.67
CA LYS A 75 11.74 4.14 -9.67
C LYS A 75 10.38 4.60 -10.19
N HIS A 76 9.47 3.67 -10.43
CA HIS A 76 8.15 3.94 -11.02
C HIS A 76 7.20 4.74 -10.11
N TYR A 77 7.41 4.71 -8.79
CA TYR A 77 6.57 5.43 -7.83
C TYR A 77 6.94 6.92 -7.70
N VAL A 78 8.04 7.35 -8.31
CA VAL A 78 8.45 8.76 -8.34
C VAL A 78 7.75 9.45 -9.51
N SER A 79 6.62 10.08 -9.22
CA SER A 79 5.84 10.83 -10.22
C SER A 79 6.53 12.13 -10.61
N LYS A 80 6.56 12.44 -11.90
CA LYS A 80 6.90 13.75 -12.47
C LYS A 80 5.62 14.41 -12.97
N GLY A 81 5.36 15.62 -12.55
CA GLY A 81 4.22 16.43 -12.98
C GLY A 81 4.60 17.43 -14.08
N LEU A 82 3.85 18.53 -14.12
CA LEU A 82 4.05 19.63 -15.07
C LEU A 82 5.37 20.36 -14.87
N GLU A 83 6.03 20.21 -13.72
CA GLU A 83 7.35 20.78 -13.44
C GLU A 83 8.47 20.24 -14.34
N ASN A 84 8.22 19.14 -15.05
CA ASN A 84 9.18 18.51 -15.95
C ASN A 84 9.00 18.93 -17.42
N ILE A 85 8.13 19.90 -17.71
CA ILE A 85 7.82 20.36 -19.07
C ILE A 85 8.19 21.85 -19.16
N HIS A 86 8.94 22.22 -20.20
CA HIS A 86 9.38 23.59 -20.49
C HIS A 86 8.58 24.16 -21.67
#